data_AF-A0AAU4GH13-F1
#
_entry.id   AF-A0AAU4GH13-F1
#
_cell.length_a   1.000
_cell.length_b   1.000
_cell.length_c   1.000
_cell.angle_alpha   90.00
_cell.angle_beta   90.00
_cell.angle_gamma   90.00
#
_symmetry.space_group_name_H-M   'P 1'
#
loop_
_entity.id
_entity.type
_entity.pdbx_description
1 polymer ?
#
loop_
_entity_poly.entity_id
_entity_poly.type
_entity_poly.pdbx_seq_one_letter_code
_entity_poly.pdbx_strand_id
1 'polypeptide(L)'
;MIGAALALAAPLAVKSADAATAVTSAAAAPSYTAAQVLAGVKKNSTSANQVNSKPHINTMTRAKNVNAYQVAKGVYAYSSSLAVDTDGSDPDPDPDHQGSTTFNDSNGKALGAHHVPFYVLGDDCYERTSPCPHFFYKEHGIKGRQFALMFYKSKVIGAIFGDTQTGNDQTTSDNDSRELGEASVKAASLLGINSSGTEGGVDNGVTVVIFSGSDWVVNGTNSNLNANTQALVTKALDSLGASMGL
;
A
#
# COMPACT_ATOMS: atom_id res chain seq x y z
N MET A 1 -4.40 -21.28 -79.63
CA MET A 1 -4.00 -20.63 -78.36
C MET A 1 -3.88 -19.14 -78.66
N ILE A 2 -4.93 -18.31 -78.51
CA ILE A 2 -5.41 -17.65 -77.27
C ILE A 2 -4.21 -17.22 -76.40
N GLY A 3 -3.92 -15.97 -76.07
CA GLY A 3 -4.54 -14.66 -76.28
C GLY A 3 -3.73 -13.65 -75.43
N ALA A 4 -3.54 -12.42 -75.90
CA ALA A 4 -2.76 -11.37 -75.24
C ALA A 4 -3.44 -10.82 -73.97
N ALA A 5 -2.66 -10.38 -72.98
CA ALA A 5 -3.14 -9.46 -71.94
C ALA A 5 -2.01 -8.52 -71.45
N LEU A 6 -2.20 -7.24 -71.76
CA LEU A 6 -1.52 -6.08 -71.18
C LEU A 6 -1.94 -5.94 -69.70
N ALA A 7 -0.99 -5.75 -68.79
CA ALA A 7 -1.28 -5.32 -67.42
C ALA A 7 -0.81 -3.86 -67.23
N LEU A 8 -1.77 -2.96 -67.05
CA LEU A 8 -1.55 -1.58 -66.61
C LEU A 8 -1.24 -1.58 -65.10
N ALA A 9 -0.15 -0.93 -64.70
CA ALA A 9 0.14 -0.61 -63.31
C ALA A 9 -0.62 0.66 -62.90
N ALA A 10 -1.46 0.55 -61.86
CA ALA A 10 -2.08 1.70 -61.20
C ALA A 10 -1.26 2.09 -59.95
N PRO A 11 -0.98 3.38 -59.71
CA PRO A 11 -0.37 3.81 -58.46
C PRO A 11 -1.42 3.82 -57.33
N LEU A 12 -1.16 3.02 -56.29
CA LEU A 12 -1.91 3.05 -55.03
C LEU A 12 -1.56 4.34 -54.27
N ALA A 13 -2.55 5.20 -54.10
CA ALA A 13 -2.48 6.37 -53.25
C ALA A 13 -2.34 5.95 -51.77
N VAL A 14 -1.28 6.41 -51.11
CA VAL A 14 -1.10 6.27 -49.67
C VAL A 14 -2.07 7.25 -48.99
N LYS A 15 -3.14 6.71 -48.38
CA LYS A 15 -3.96 7.49 -47.44
C LYS A 15 -3.11 7.75 -46.20
N SER A 16 -2.81 9.01 -45.94
CA SER A 16 -2.26 9.48 -44.68
C SER A 16 -3.09 8.93 -43.53
N ALA A 17 -2.48 8.11 -42.68
CA ALA A 17 -3.05 7.73 -41.41
C ALA A 17 -3.01 8.97 -40.51
N ASP A 18 -4.20 9.47 -40.16
CA ASP A 18 -4.37 10.44 -39.08
C ASP A 18 -3.68 9.87 -37.83
N ALA A 19 -2.61 10.54 -37.41
CA ALA A 19 -1.96 10.26 -36.15
C ALA A 19 -2.97 10.62 -35.05
N ALA A 20 -3.65 9.60 -34.51
CA ALA A 20 -4.47 9.74 -33.33
C ALA A 20 -3.59 10.27 -32.19
N THR A 21 -3.69 11.57 -31.93
CA THR A 21 -3.24 12.20 -30.68
C THR A 21 -3.95 11.50 -29.53
N ALA A 22 -3.25 10.54 -28.91
CA ALA A 22 -3.63 10.01 -27.62
C ALA A 22 -3.54 11.16 -26.61
N VAL A 23 -4.68 11.80 -26.33
CA VAL A 23 -4.81 12.72 -25.21
C VAL A 23 -4.68 11.88 -23.95
N THR A 24 -3.47 11.82 -23.41
CA THR A 24 -3.25 11.35 -22.04
C THR A 24 -3.98 12.36 -21.16
N SER A 25 -5.16 11.99 -20.66
CA SER A 25 -5.88 12.80 -19.68
C SER A 25 -4.97 12.90 -18.45
N ALA A 26 -4.38 14.08 -18.24
CA ALA A 26 -3.65 14.36 -17.02
C ALA A 26 -4.63 14.19 -15.86
N ALA A 27 -4.31 13.31 -14.91
CA ALA A 27 -5.11 13.13 -13.71
C ALA A 27 -5.32 14.50 -13.04
N ALA A 28 -6.57 14.83 -12.70
CA ALA A 28 -6.87 16.07 -12.01
C ALA A 28 -6.04 16.18 -10.73
N ALA A 29 -5.52 17.38 -10.46
CA ALA A 29 -4.86 17.65 -9.19
C ALA A 29 -5.84 17.39 -8.04
N PRO A 30 -5.39 16.86 -6.89
CA PRO A 30 -6.26 16.64 -5.75
C PRO A 30 -6.79 17.97 -5.25
N SER A 31 -8.06 17.97 -4.84
CA SER A 31 -8.74 19.07 -4.16
C SER A 31 -8.08 19.38 -2.80
N TYR A 32 -7.50 18.36 -2.16
CA TYR A 32 -6.75 18.51 -0.90
C TYR A 32 -5.30 18.05 -1.05
N THR A 33 -4.37 18.88 -0.59
CA THR A 33 -2.95 18.52 -0.57
C THR A 33 -2.68 17.41 0.44
N ALA A 34 -1.62 16.63 0.19
CA ALA A 34 -1.14 15.60 1.13
C ALA A 34 -0.88 16.17 2.54
N ALA A 35 -0.37 17.40 2.62
CA ALA A 35 -0.12 18.08 3.89
C ALA A 35 -1.41 18.43 4.65
N GLN A 36 -2.44 18.93 3.94
CA GLN A 36 -3.75 19.20 4.55
C GLN A 36 -4.37 17.91 5.08
N VAL A 37 -4.37 16.84 4.27
CA VAL A 37 -4.93 15.55 4.68
C VAL A 37 -4.18 14.97 5.87
N LEU A 38 -2.84 14.97 5.86
CA LEU A 38 -2.06 14.49 7.00
C LEU A 38 -2.29 15.31 8.27
N ALA A 39 -2.45 16.63 8.16
CA ALA A 39 -2.80 17.48 9.29
C ALA A 39 -4.19 17.13 9.85
N GLY A 40 -5.17 16.87 8.98
CA GLY A 40 -6.50 16.40 9.36
C GLY A 40 -6.47 15.04 10.07
N VAL A 41 -5.70 14.08 9.54
CA VAL A 41 -5.47 12.77 10.18
C VAL A 41 -4.92 12.97 11.59
N LYS A 42 -3.86 13.77 11.76
CA LYS A 42 -3.27 14.06 13.08
C LYS A 42 -4.25 14.73 14.03
N LYS A 43 -5.07 15.66 13.54
CA LYS A 43 -6.11 16.34 14.34
C LYS A 43 -7.18 15.37 14.81
N ASN A 44 -7.53 14.37 14.00
CA ASN A 44 -8.54 13.36 14.33
C ASN A 44 -7.97 12.15 15.09
N SER A 45 -6.65 11.98 15.19
CA SER A 45 -6.00 10.97 16.04
C SER A 45 -6.05 11.38 17.52
N THR A 46 -7.24 11.32 18.12
CA THR A 46 -7.50 11.67 19.53
C THR A 46 -7.88 10.41 20.32
N SER A 47 -7.84 10.49 21.66
CA SER A 47 -8.29 9.39 22.53
C SER A 47 -9.75 8.98 22.28
N ALA A 48 -10.61 9.90 21.83
CA ALA A 48 -12.01 9.58 21.49
C ALA A 48 -12.14 8.73 20.21
N ASN A 49 -11.14 8.80 19.32
CA ASN A 49 -11.11 8.08 18.05
C ASN A 49 -10.15 6.89 18.06
N GLN A 50 -9.48 6.62 19.19
CA GLN A 50 -8.57 5.48 19.33
C GLN A 50 -9.36 4.17 19.31
N VAL A 51 -8.89 3.19 18.54
CA VAL A 51 -9.62 1.93 18.33
C VAL A 51 -8.99 0.72 19.03
N ASN A 52 -7.77 0.85 19.53
CA ASN A 52 -7.08 -0.15 20.34
C ASN A 52 -7.01 0.29 21.81
N SER A 53 -7.12 -0.64 22.76
CA SER A 53 -6.96 -0.37 24.19
C SER A 53 -5.53 -0.58 24.69
N LYS A 54 -4.72 -1.35 23.96
CA LYS A 54 -3.30 -1.55 24.20
C LYS A 54 -2.47 -1.14 22.99
N PRO A 55 -1.34 -0.44 23.18
CA PRO A 55 -0.49 0.00 22.08
C PRO A 55 0.20 -1.18 21.40
N HIS A 56 0.42 -1.04 20.10
CA HIS A 56 1.29 -1.87 19.29
C HIS A 56 2.76 -1.58 19.54
N ILE A 57 3.59 -2.53 19.11
CA ILE A 57 5.05 -2.44 19.07
C ILE A 57 5.45 -1.71 17.79
N ASN A 58 6.24 -0.66 17.91
CA ASN A 58 6.95 -0.06 16.78
C ASN A 58 8.04 -1.06 16.32
N THR A 59 7.95 -1.54 15.09
CA THR A 59 8.83 -2.61 14.59
C THR A 59 10.31 -2.30 14.75
N MET A 60 10.76 -1.10 14.34
CA MET A 60 12.20 -0.75 14.35
C MET A 60 12.73 -0.51 15.76
N THR A 61 11.98 0.25 16.58
CA THR A 61 12.46 0.71 17.90
C THR A 61 12.06 -0.21 19.05
N ARG A 62 11.16 -1.16 18.79
CA ARG A 62 10.54 -2.07 19.77
C ARG A 62 9.72 -1.38 20.86
N ALA A 63 9.48 -0.07 20.73
CA ALA A 63 8.68 0.69 21.70
C ALA A 63 7.20 0.30 21.63
N LYS A 64 6.57 0.06 22.78
CA LYS A 64 5.13 -0.25 22.90
C LYS A 64 4.29 1.03 22.97
N ASN A 65 4.29 1.81 21.89
CA ASN A 65 3.74 3.17 21.88
C ASN A 65 2.91 3.51 20.62
N VAL A 66 2.62 2.52 19.76
CA VAL A 66 1.89 2.76 18.52
C VAL A 66 0.39 2.55 18.76
N ASN A 67 -0.41 3.59 18.56
CA ASN A 67 -1.87 3.50 18.63
C ASN A 67 -2.50 3.68 17.25
N ALA A 68 -3.65 3.05 17.06
CA ALA A 68 -4.47 3.15 15.86
C ALA A 68 -5.73 3.95 16.16
N TYR A 69 -6.17 4.73 15.18
CA TYR A 69 -7.30 5.65 15.32
C TYR A 69 -8.23 5.52 14.12
N GLN A 70 -9.54 5.56 14.34
CA GLN A 70 -10.52 5.76 13.27
C GLN A 70 -10.65 7.27 13.00
N VAL A 71 -9.89 7.78 12.04
CA VAL A 71 -9.78 9.23 11.75
C VAL A 71 -10.92 9.76 10.88
N ALA A 72 -11.63 8.87 10.21
CA ALA A 72 -12.92 9.08 9.56
C ALA A 72 -13.66 7.73 9.49
N LYS A 73 -14.96 7.74 9.18
CA LYS A 73 -15.74 6.50 9.08
C LYS A 73 -15.09 5.53 8.09
N GLY A 74 -14.70 4.35 8.55
CA GLY A 74 -14.05 3.33 7.72
C GLY A 74 -12.62 3.65 7.30
N VAL A 75 -11.97 4.66 7.90
CA VAL A 75 -10.56 5.01 7.64
C VAL A 75 -9.79 4.98 8.95
N TYR A 76 -8.75 4.16 8.99
CA TYR A 76 -7.94 3.91 10.17
C TYR A 76 -6.52 4.41 9.95
N ALA A 77 -5.90 5.00 10.97
CA ALA A 77 -4.54 5.51 10.86
C ALA A 77 -3.70 5.14 12.08
N TYR A 78 -2.43 4.85 11.83
CA TYR A 78 -1.40 4.76 12.87
C TYR A 78 -0.13 5.46 12.38
N SER A 79 0.72 5.88 13.31
CA SER A 79 2.06 6.39 13.01
C SER A 79 3.10 5.56 13.73
N SER A 80 4.14 5.13 13.01
CA SER A 80 5.18 4.23 13.50
C SER A 80 6.51 4.44 12.75
N SER A 81 7.39 3.46 12.89
CA SER A 81 8.53 3.18 12.04
C SER A 81 8.13 2.71 10.64
N LEU A 82 9.15 2.42 9.83
CA LEU A 82 9.09 1.48 8.71
C LEU A 82 10.35 0.62 8.75
N ALA A 83 10.24 -0.66 9.10
CA ALA A 83 11.22 -1.67 8.72
C ALA A 83 10.89 -2.21 7.34
N VAL A 84 11.91 -2.66 6.62
CA VAL A 84 11.76 -3.10 5.22
C VAL A 84 11.39 -4.57 5.20
N ASP A 85 10.21 -4.87 4.69
CA ASP A 85 9.76 -6.22 4.41
C ASP A 85 10.23 -6.60 2.99
N THR A 86 10.94 -7.72 2.89
CA THR A 86 11.46 -8.26 1.63
C THR A 86 10.69 -9.48 1.14
N ASP A 87 9.65 -9.91 1.85
CA ASP A 87 8.94 -11.15 1.60
C ASP A 87 8.18 -11.14 0.26
N GLY A 88 8.03 -12.34 -0.28
CA GLY A 88 7.28 -12.62 -1.48
C GLY A 88 8.12 -13.07 -2.67
N SER A 89 7.61 -12.81 -3.87
CA SER A 89 8.08 -13.49 -5.07
C SER A 89 9.37 -12.94 -5.70
N ASP A 90 9.90 -11.85 -5.15
CA ASP A 90 11.14 -11.23 -5.63
C ASP A 90 12.30 -11.76 -4.78
N PRO A 91 13.42 -12.20 -5.38
CA PRO A 91 14.58 -12.62 -4.60
C PRO A 91 15.22 -11.43 -3.88
N ASP A 92 15.60 -11.61 -2.62
CA ASP A 92 16.32 -10.62 -1.82
C ASP A 92 17.50 -11.27 -1.06
N PRO A 93 18.64 -10.60 -0.89
CA PRO A 93 19.75 -11.09 -0.06
C PRO A 93 19.49 -11.06 1.45
N ASP A 94 18.41 -10.45 1.91
CA ASP A 94 17.97 -10.47 3.31
C ASP A 94 17.88 -11.91 3.85
N PRO A 95 18.59 -12.25 4.95
CA PRO A 95 18.57 -13.59 5.52
C PRO A 95 17.19 -14.01 6.05
N ASP A 96 16.32 -13.05 6.37
CA ASP A 96 14.98 -13.31 6.90
C ASP A 96 13.91 -13.38 5.80
N HIS A 97 14.29 -13.16 4.53
CA HIS A 97 13.41 -13.21 3.37
C HIS A 97 12.67 -14.55 3.24
N GLN A 98 11.35 -14.48 3.14
CA GLN A 98 10.47 -15.59 2.81
C GLN A 98 9.93 -15.43 1.38
N GLY A 99 9.87 -16.54 0.64
CA GLY A 99 9.42 -16.54 -0.77
C GLY A 99 7.92 -16.32 -0.99
N SER A 100 7.16 -15.95 0.04
CA SER A 100 5.70 -15.80 -0.01
C SER A 100 5.21 -14.68 0.89
N THR A 101 4.21 -13.94 0.42
CA THR A 101 3.40 -13.04 1.24
C THR A 101 2.07 -13.70 1.60
N THR A 102 1.45 -13.26 2.70
CA THR A 102 0.13 -13.74 3.14
C THR A 102 -0.94 -13.52 2.09
N PHE A 103 -0.93 -12.38 1.41
CA PHE A 103 -1.86 -12.10 0.32
C PHE A 103 -1.15 -12.14 -1.03
N ASN A 104 -1.87 -12.66 -2.02
CA ASN A 104 -1.38 -12.78 -3.38
C ASN A 104 -1.89 -11.64 -4.27
N ASP A 105 -1.31 -11.49 -5.45
CA ASP A 105 -1.87 -10.70 -6.53
C ASP A 105 -3.15 -11.36 -7.12
N SER A 106 -3.79 -10.71 -8.09
CA SER A 106 -5.02 -11.22 -8.70
C SER A 106 -4.84 -12.52 -9.50
N ASN A 107 -3.61 -12.92 -9.82
CA ASN A 107 -3.30 -14.19 -10.47
C ASN A 107 -2.87 -15.29 -9.48
N GLY A 108 -2.92 -15.00 -8.17
CA GLY A 108 -2.54 -15.97 -7.14
C GLY A 108 -1.03 -16.09 -6.92
N LYS A 109 -0.21 -15.19 -7.49
CA LYS A 109 1.23 -15.14 -7.18
C LYS A 109 1.44 -14.34 -5.90
N ALA A 110 2.37 -14.75 -5.04
CA ALA A 110 2.86 -13.91 -3.95
C ALA A 110 3.24 -12.52 -4.48
N LEU A 111 3.04 -11.49 -3.67
CA LEU A 111 3.42 -10.13 -4.03
C LEU A 111 4.95 -10.04 -4.14
N GLY A 112 5.47 -9.17 -4.98
CA GLY A 112 6.90 -8.91 -5.11
C GLY A 112 7.24 -7.64 -4.36
N ALA A 113 8.01 -7.73 -3.26
CA ALA A 113 8.37 -6.59 -2.42
C ALA A 113 9.09 -5.47 -3.18
N HIS A 114 9.86 -5.78 -4.23
CA HIS A 114 10.60 -4.80 -5.04
C HIS A 114 9.71 -4.09 -6.06
N HIS A 115 8.52 -4.64 -6.35
CA HIS A 115 7.63 -4.15 -7.41
C HIS A 115 6.32 -3.58 -6.87
N VAL A 116 5.83 -4.08 -5.74
CA VAL A 116 4.52 -3.74 -5.19
C VAL A 116 4.71 -3.00 -3.86
N PRO A 117 4.23 -1.75 -3.73
CA PRO A 117 4.21 -1.07 -2.44
C PRO A 117 3.14 -1.71 -1.56
N PHE A 118 3.54 -2.37 -0.48
CA PHE A 118 2.63 -2.94 0.49
C PHE A 118 3.03 -2.61 1.93
N TYR A 119 2.08 -2.73 2.84
CA TYR A 119 2.27 -2.63 4.29
C TYR A 119 1.82 -3.92 4.98
N VAL A 120 2.27 -4.09 6.22
CA VAL A 120 2.10 -5.29 7.05
C VAL A 120 1.25 -4.98 8.28
N LEU A 121 0.44 -5.95 8.72
CA LEU A 121 -0.35 -5.90 9.97
C LEU A 121 -0.33 -7.30 10.65
N GLY A 122 -0.67 -7.39 11.94
CA GLY A 122 -0.83 -8.68 12.62
C GLY A 122 -2.00 -9.53 12.10
N ASP A 123 -1.81 -10.86 11.98
CA ASP A 123 -2.85 -11.81 11.50
C ASP A 123 -3.78 -12.40 12.57
N ASP A 124 -3.40 -12.26 13.85
CA ASP A 124 -4.11 -12.78 14.99
C ASP A 124 -4.31 -11.73 16.10
N CYS A 125 -5.27 -12.01 16.99
CA CYS A 125 -5.39 -11.25 18.22
C CYS A 125 -4.53 -11.90 19.29
N TYR A 126 -3.37 -11.30 19.57
CA TYR A 126 -2.38 -11.82 20.51
C TYR A 126 -2.98 -12.23 21.87
N GLU A 127 -3.86 -11.41 22.45
CA GLU A 127 -4.53 -11.72 23.72
C GLU A 127 -5.61 -12.81 23.65
N ARG A 128 -6.00 -13.23 22.44
CA ARG A 128 -7.06 -14.22 22.19
C ARG A 128 -8.41 -13.82 22.83
N THR A 129 -8.71 -12.53 22.85
CA THR A 129 -9.99 -11.97 23.31
C THR A 129 -10.73 -11.26 22.18
N SER A 130 -12.04 -11.07 22.33
CA SER A 130 -12.86 -10.25 21.43
C SER A 130 -13.68 -9.23 22.24
N PRO A 131 -13.63 -7.92 21.92
CA PRO A 131 -12.80 -7.32 20.87
C PRO A 131 -11.30 -7.45 21.15
N CYS A 132 -10.47 -7.37 20.12
CA CYS A 132 -9.03 -7.44 20.30
C CYS A 132 -8.49 -6.18 21.03
N PRO A 133 -7.60 -6.31 22.03
CA PRO A 133 -7.03 -5.15 22.71
C PRO A 133 -6.10 -4.33 21.81
N HIS A 134 -5.46 -4.99 20.85
CA HIS A 134 -4.69 -4.39 19.76
C HIS A 134 -5.58 -4.18 18.53
N PHE A 135 -5.19 -3.28 17.63
CA PHE A 135 -5.86 -3.09 16.34
C PHE A 135 -5.79 -4.38 15.53
N PHE A 136 -6.96 -4.95 15.24
CA PHE A 136 -7.07 -6.20 14.51
C PHE A 136 -7.90 -6.03 13.24
N TYR A 137 -7.23 -6.10 12.09
CA TYR A 137 -7.81 -5.73 10.80
C TYR A 137 -9.10 -6.50 10.43
N LYS A 138 -9.24 -7.75 10.90
CA LYS A 138 -10.45 -8.58 10.67
C LYS A 138 -11.70 -7.97 11.32
N GLU A 139 -11.56 -7.23 12.42
CA GLU A 139 -12.67 -6.53 13.10
C GLU A 139 -13.08 -5.23 12.38
N HIS A 140 -12.29 -4.79 11.38
CA HIS A 140 -12.42 -3.48 10.75
C HIS A 140 -12.75 -3.54 9.26
N GLY A 141 -13.12 -4.71 8.73
CA GLY A 141 -13.50 -4.86 7.32
C GLY A 141 -12.35 -4.63 6.34
N ILE A 142 -11.12 -4.88 6.79
CA ILE A 142 -9.89 -4.80 6.02
C ILE A 142 -9.53 -6.22 5.54
N LYS A 143 -9.02 -6.36 4.32
CA LYS A 143 -8.62 -7.64 3.74
C LYS A 143 -7.41 -7.51 2.82
N GLY A 144 -6.89 -8.62 2.31
CA GLY A 144 -5.77 -8.60 1.38
C GLY A 144 -5.95 -7.61 0.23
N ARG A 145 -4.87 -6.90 -0.09
CA ARG A 145 -4.81 -5.81 -1.08
C ARG A 145 -5.63 -4.56 -0.73
N GLN A 146 -6.00 -4.37 0.54
CA GLN A 146 -6.66 -3.14 1.00
C GLN A 146 -5.75 -1.94 0.83
N PHE A 147 -6.24 -0.90 0.16
CA PHE A 147 -5.51 0.34 -0.08
C PHE A 147 -5.24 1.12 1.21
N ALA A 148 -4.06 1.72 1.28
CA ALA A 148 -3.69 2.73 2.24
C ALA A 148 -2.91 3.87 1.59
N LEU A 149 -3.00 5.06 2.18
CA LEU A 149 -2.01 6.11 1.98
C LEU A 149 -0.88 5.92 2.98
N MET A 150 0.37 6.06 2.52
CA MET A 150 1.54 6.13 3.41
C MET A 150 2.20 7.49 3.27
N PHE A 151 2.41 8.18 4.39
CA PHE A 151 3.04 9.49 4.46
C PHE A 151 4.39 9.38 5.14
N TYR A 152 5.40 10.04 4.57
CA TYR A 152 6.69 10.24 5.22
C TYR A 152 7.33 11.54 4.72
N LYS A 153 7.73 12.41 5.65
CA LYS A 153 8.22 13.77 5.32
C LYS A 153 7.22 14.50 4.40
N SER A 154 7.65 14.92 3.22
CA SER A 154 6.83 15.62 2.23
C SER A 154 6.22 14.71 1.16
N LYS A 155 6.32 13.39 1.32
CA LYS A 155 5.85 12.41 0.34
C LYS A 155 4.59 11.69 0.82
N VAL A 156 3.73 11.37 -0.13
CA VAL A 156 2.61 10.45 0.03
C VAL A 156 2.63 9.45 -1.12
N ILE A 157 2.41 8.18 -0.79
CA ILE A 157 2.25 7.10 -1.78
C ILE A 157 0.98 6.33 -1.47
N GLY A 158 0.49 5.59 -2.46
CA GLY A 158 -0.44 4.50 -2.20
C GLY A 158 0.34 3.22 -1.90
N ALA A 159 -0.19 2.40 -0.98
CA ALA A 159 0.26 1.04 -0.72
C ALA A 159 -0.94 0.11 -0.52
N ILE A 160 -0.72 -1.21 -0.52
CA ILE A 160 -1.76 -2.21 -0.27
C ILE A 160 -1.43 -3.08 0.94
N PHE A 161 -2.43 -3.68 1.58
CA PHE A 161 -2.20 -4.66 2.62
C PHE A 161 -1.68 -5.95 1.98
N GLY A 162 -0.38 -6.24 2.15
CA GLY A 162 0.31 -7.27 1.38
C GLY A 162 0.65 -8.50 2.19
N ASP A 163 1.16 -8.28 3.40
CA ASP A 163 1.60 -9.35 4.27
C ASP A 163 1.09 -9.20 5.69
N THR A 164 1.30 -10.22 6.49
CA THR A 164 0.99 -10.21 7.90
C THR A 164 2.09 -10.82 8.74
N GLN A 165 2.18 -10.34 9.97
CA GLN A 165 2.97 -10.98 11.00
C GLN A 165 2.09 -11.85 11.89
N THR A 166 2.57 -13.05 12.17
CA THR A 166 1.90 -13.98 13.08
C THR A 166 2.51 -13.90 14.46
N GLY A 167 1.68 -13.86 15.50
CA GLY A 167 2.15 -14.08 16.86
C GLY A 167 2.61 -15.53 17.03
N ASN A 168 3.89 -15.75 17.32
CA ASN A 168 4.38 -17.03 17.82
C ASN A 168 4.94 -16.89 19.24
N ASP A 169 5.08 -18.01 19.96
CA ASP A 169 5.63 -18.03 21.33
C ASP A 169 7.17 -17.88 21.35
N GLN A 170 7.81 -17.43 20.24
CA GLN A 170 9.26 -17.21 20.18
C GLN A 170 9.63 -15.90 20.90
N THR A 171 10.85 -15.86 21.42
CA THR A 171 11.38 -14.74 22.24
C THR A 171 12.40 -13.88 21.49
N THR A 172 12.50 -14.07 20.18
CA THR A 172 13.42 -13.37 19.28
C THR A 172 12.62 -12.59 18.21
N SER A 173 13.31 -11.87 17.35
CA SER A 173 12.85 -10.99 16.26
C SER A 173 11.89 -11.60 15.22
N ASP A 174 11.25 -12.74 15.50
CA ASP A 174 10.75 -13.67 14.49
C ASP A 174 9.23 -13.58 14.27
N ASN A 175 8.71 -12.35 14.11
CA ASN A 175 7.30 -11.99 13.93
C ASN A 175 6.45 -11.94 15.23
N ASP A 176 5.79 -10.80 15.43
CA ASP A 176 4.84 -10.57 16.53
C ASP A 176 3.66 -9.79 15.99
N SER A 177 2.44 -10.34 16.08
CA SER A 177 1.23 -9.71 15.53
C SER A 177 0.87 -8.36 16.15
N ARG A 178 1.54 -7.97 17.24
CA ARG A 178 1.40 -6.65 17.85
C ARG A 178 2.26 -5.61 17.17
N GLU A 179 3.10 -5.96 16.21
CA GLU A 179 3.95 -5.00 15.51
C GLU A 179 3.19 -4.19 14.48
N LEU A 180 3.59 -2.93 14.33
CA LEU A 180 3.16 -2.05 13.26
C LEU A 180 4.35 -1.19 12.83
N GLY A 181 4.48 -1.04 11.52
CA GLY A 181 5.56 -0.26 10.92
C GLY A 181 6.51 -1.10 10.09
N GLU A 182 5.97 -2.00 9.27
CA GLU A 182 6.68 -2.70 8.19
C GLU A 182 6.02 -2.43 6.86
N ALA A 183 6.86 -2.35 5.83
CA ALA A 183 6.42 -2.14 4.46
C ALA A 183 7.47 -2.61 3.47
N SER A 184 7.02 -2.90 2.25
CA SER A 184 7.87 -3.48 1.23
C SER A 184 9.04 -2.59 0.81
N VAL A 185 10.08 -3.21 0.23
CA VAL A 185 11.18 -2.52 -0.46
C VAL A 185 10.67 -1.40 -1.37
N LYS A 186 9.61 -1.67 -2.15
CA LYS A 186 9.04 -0.69 -3.07
C LYS A 186 8.42 0.50 -2.34
N ALA A 187 7.70 0.26 -1.23
CA ALA A 187 7.13 1.33 -0.43
C ALA A 187 8.22 2.22 0.18
N ALA A 188 9.26 1.63 0.78
CA ALA A 188 10.41 2.34 1.32
C ALA A 188 11.09 3.21 0.25
N SER A 189 11.36 2.65 -0.93
CA SER A 189 11.98 3.33 -2.06
C SER A 189 11.18 4.55 -2.51
N LEU A 190 9.85 4.40 -2.71
CA LEU A 190 9.00 5.51 -3.13
C LEU A 190 8.95 6.63 -2.07
N LEU A 191 8.93 6.27 -0.79
CA LEU A 191 9.01 7.21 0.34
C LEU A 191 10.40 7.83 0.52
N GLY A 192 11.44 7.36 -0.20
CA GLY A 192 12.82 7.84 -0.04
C GLY A 192 13.42 7.45 1.31
N ILE A 193 13.03 6.29 1.82
CA ILE A 193 13.65 5.61 2.96
C ILE A 193 14.68 4.61 2.39
N ASN A 194 15.77 4.34 3.12
CA ASN A 194 16.70 3.29 2.72
C ASN A 194 15.92 1.97 2.57
N SER A 195 15.92 1.39 1.38
CA SER A 195 15.06 0.25 1.04
C SER A 195 15.77 -1.09 1.09
N SER A 196 16.96 -1.15 1.68
CA SER A 196 17.66 -2.41 1.95
C SER A 196 16.89 -3.24 2.98
N GLY A 197 16.68 -4.53 2.75
CA GLY A 197 16.10 -5.43 3.77
C GLY A 197 16.96 -5.53 5.03
N THR A 198 18.29 -5.49 4.87
CA THR A 198 19.24 -5.71 5.96
C THR A 198 19.62 -4.46 6.76
N GLU A 199 19.61 -3.28 6.13
CA GLU A 199 20.09 -2.02 6.73
C GLU A 199 19.11 -0.85 6.56
N GLY A 200 17.95 -1.12 5.96
CA GLY A 200 16.98 -0.10 5.59
C GLY A 200 16.05 0.31 6.72
N GLY A 201 15.05 1.08 6.32
CA GLY A 201 13.99 1.54 7.21
C GLY A 201 14.25 2.89 7.88
N VAL A 202 13.35 3.21 8.80
CA VAL A 202 13.40 4.41 9.64
C VAL A 202 12.68 4.16 10.96
N ASP A 203 13.25 4.65 12.05
CA ASP A 203 12.71 4.45 13.40
C ASP A 203 11.30 5.02 13.60
N ASN A 204 10.97 6.13 12.95
CA ASN A 204 9.73 6.87 13.18
C ASN A 204 9.34 7.76 11.99
N GLY A 205 8.09 8.24 12.01
CA GLY A 205 7.60 9.34 11.17
C GLY A 205 6.80 8.88 9.95
N VAL A 206 6.54 7.58 9.82
CA VAL A 206 5.66 7.03 8.81
C VAL A 206 4.24 6.96 9.35
N THR A 207 3.28 7.55 8.64
CA THR A 207 1.85 7.44 8.95
C THR A 207 1.18 6.61 7.87
N VAL A 208 0.52 5.52 8.28
CA VAL A 208 -0.26 4.65 7.39
C VAL A 208 -1.74 4.93 7.62
N VAL A 209 -2.49 5.16 6.55
CA VAL A 209 -3.92 5.50 6.58
C VAL A 209 -4.68 4.53 5.70
N ILE A 210 -5.32 3.55 6.33
CA ILE A 210 -5.98 2.39 5.73
C ILE A 210 -7.45 2.70 5.45
N PHE A 211 -7.88 2.49 4.21
CA PHE A 211 -9.27 2.68 3.80
C PHE A 211 -9.97 1.33 3.76
N SER A 212 -10.90 1.07 4.67
CA SER A 212 -11.66 -0.18 4.73
C SER A 212 -12.73 -0.28 3.64
N GLY A 213 -13.19 -1.51 3.36
CA GLY A 213 -14.29 -1.77 2.44
C GLY A 213 -13.86 -2.15 1.02
N SER A 214 -14.79 -2.73 0.27
CA SER A 214 -14.54 -3.34 -1.04
C SER A 214 -14.02 -2.38 -2.10
N ASP A 215 -14.44 -1.11 -2.04
CA ASP A 215 -14.13 -0.08 -3.04
C ASP A 215 -12.67 0.37 -2.99
N TRP A 216 -11.97 -0.03 -1.93
CA TRP A 216 -10.57 0.27 -1.66
C TRP A 216 -9.68 -0.96 -1.80
N VAL A 217 -10.19 -2.07 -2.33
CA VAL A 217 -9.37 -3.25 -2.65
C VAL A 217 -8.74 -3.05 -4.01
N VAL A 218 -7.41 -3.07 -4.07
CA VAL A 218 -6.70 -2.90 -5.33
C VAL A 218 -6.56 -4.27 -6.00
N ASN A 219 -7.02 -4.36 -7.25
CA ASN A 219 -6.83 -5.54 -8.08
C ASN A 219 -5.70 -5.29 -9.07
N GLY A 220 -5.02 -6.37 -9.47
CA GLY A 220 -3.86 -6.28 -10.35
C GLY A 220 -2.90 -7.44 -10.13
N THR A 221 -1.90 -7.48 -11.00
CA THR A 221 -0.76 -8.38 -10.93
C THR A 221 0.45 -7.64 -10.39
N ASN A 222 1.50 -8.35 -9.99
CA ASN A 222 2.77 -7.75 -9.60
C ASN A 222 3.30 -6.67 -10.58
N SER A 223 3.02 -6.82 -11.88
CA SER A 223 3.42 -5.86 -12.92
C SER A 223 2.66 -4.52 -12.90
N ASN A 224 1.44 -4.45 -12.34
CA ASN A 224 0.62 -3.24 -12.41
C ASN A 224 0.05 -2.77 -11.07
N LEU A 225 0.18 -3.56 -9.99
CA LEU A 225 -0.32 -3.17 -8.67
C LEU A 225 0.26 -1.85 -8.19
N ASN A 226 1.55 -1.58 -8.42
CA ASN A 226 2.10 -0.26 -8.10
C ASN A 226 1.38 0.86 -8.83
N ALA A 227 1.22 0.76 -10.16
CA ALA A 227 0.55 1.79 -10.95
C ALA A 227 -0.91 1.99 -10.52
N ASN A 228 -1.65 0.89 -10.32
CA ASN A 228 -3.04 0.90 -9.88
C ASN A 228 -3.19 1.57 -8.51
N THR A 229 -2.29 1.24 -7.58
CA THR A 229 -2.27 1.82 -6.24
C THR A 229 -1.91 3.31 -6.28
N GLN A 230 -0.90 3.73 -7.05
CA GLN A 230 -0.58 5.16 -7.17
C GLN A 230 -1.72 5.96 -7.82
N ALA A 231 -2.46 5.37 -8.76
CA ALA A 231 -3.62 6.02 -9.39
C ALA A 231 -4.77 6.33 -8.41
N LEU A 232 -4.82 5.65 -7.26
CA LEU A 232 -5.84 5.90 -6.22
C LEU A 232 -5.49 7.03 -5.25
N VAL A 233 -4.25 7.53 -5.25
CA VAL A 233 -3.79 8.53 -4.27
C VAL A 233 -4.64 9.80 -4.29
N THR A 234 -4.88 10.37 -5.47
CA THR A 234 -5.73 11.57 -5.60
C THR A 234 -7.14 11.33 -5.07
N LYS A 235 -7.79 10.22 -5.45
CA LYS A 235 -9.13 9.84 -4.97
C LYS A 235 -9.15 9.70 -3.45
N ALA A 236 -8.12 9.09 -2.87
CA ALA A 236 -8.01 8.85 -1.43
C ALA A 236 -7.79 10.15 -0.65
N LEU A 237 -6.92 11.04 -1.13
CA LEU A 237 -6.73 12.37 -0.53
C LEU A 237 -8.03 13.16 -0.54
N ASP A 238 -8.75 13.16 -1.67
CA ASP A 238 -9.98 13.92 -1.80
C ASP A 238 -11.13 13.37 -0.97
N SER A 239 -11.30 12.04 -0.98
CA SER A 239 -12.31 11.37 -0.15
C SER A 239 -12.05 11.60 1.33
N LEU A 240 -10.81 11.48 1.78
CA LEU A 240 -10.46 11.63 3.18
C LEU A 240 -10.55 13.09 3.63
N GLY A 241 -10.01 14.03 2.85
CA GLY A 241 -10.08 15.46 3.14
C GLY A 241 -11.53 15.93 3.28
N ALA A 242 -12.40 15.56 2.35
CA ALA A 242 -13.82 15.87 2.43
C ALA A 242 -14.49 15.25 3.66
N SER A 243 -14.19 13.98 3.98
CA SER A 243 -14.78 13.30 5.15
C SER A 243 -14.40 13.91 6.50
N MET A 244 -13.28 14.63 6.56
CA MET A 244 -12.82 15.33 7.76
C MET A 244 -13.21 16.81 7.78
N GLY A 245 -13.89 17.29 6.73
CA GLY A 245 -14.31 18.69 6.58
C GLY A 245 -13.15 19.68 6.53
N LEU A 246 -12.09 19.33 5.78
CA LEU A 246 -10.92 20.20 5.57
C LEU A 246 -11.20 21.41 4.68
#